data_AF-A0A0E3ND27-F1
#
_entry.id   AF-A0A0E3ND27-F1
#
_cell.length_a   1.000
_cell.length_b   1.000
_cell.length_c   1.000
_cell.angle_alpha   90.00
_cell.angle_beta   90.00
_cell.angle_gamma   90.00
#
_symmetry.space_group_name_H-M   'P 1'
#
loop_
_entity.id
_entity.type
_entity.pdbx_description
1 polymer ?
#
loop_
_entity_poly.entity_id
_entity_poly.type
_entity_poly.pdbx_seq_one_letter_code
_entity_poly.pdbx_strand_id
1 'polypeptide(L)' 'MNCNDLKTDQILVCERCGIELKVISECIDHDCATGCAGDMDCCGEPMKLKE' A
#
# COMPACT_ATOMS: atom_id res chain seq x y z
N MET A 1 -7.57 -1.00 -0.56
CA MET A 1 -6.72 -1.54 0.52
C MET A 1 -6.26 -0.36 1.33
N ASN A 2 -6.55 -0.33 2.63
CA ASN A 2 -6.23 0.84 3.45
C ASN A 2 -4.75 0.79 3.83
N CYS A 3 -4.04 1.89 3.72
CA CYS A 3 -2.62 1.96 4.02
C CYS A 3 -2.29 1.57 5.48
N ASN A 4 -3.24 1.75 6.41
CA ASN A 4 -3.09 1.34 7.81
C ASN A 4 -3.00 -0.19 8.00
N ASP A 5 -3.46 -0.98 7.02
CA ASP A 5 -3.39 -2.45 7.07
C ASP A 5 -2.07 -3.00 6.50
N LEU A 6 -1.21 -2.12 5.97
CA LEU A 6 0.06 -2.50 5.35
C LEU A 6 1.15 -2.67 6.40
N LYS A 7 1.85 -3.81 6.33
CA LYS A 7 2.98 -4.14 7.19
C LYS A 7 4.31 -3.91 6.49
N THR A 8 5.33 -3.63 7.29
CA THR A 8 6.70 -3.51 6.81
C THR A 8 7.10 -4.79 6.06
N ASP A 9 7.86 -4.61 4.98
CA ASP A 9 8.29 -5.65 4.04
C ASP A 9 7.20 -6.26 3.13
N GLN A 10 5.92 -5.88 3.26
CA GLN A 10 4.91 -6.28 2.28
C GLN A 10 5.16 -5.64 0.92
N ILE A 11 4.82 -6.37 -0.14
CA ILE A 11 4.94 -5.90 -1.52
C ILE A 11 3.54 -5.78 -2.11
N LEU A 12 3.24 -4.61 -2.65
CA LEU A 12 2.07 -4.32 -3.45
C LEU A 12 2.45 -4.42 -4.92
N VAL A 13 1.63 -5.08 -5.73
CA VAL A 13 1.82 -5.22 -7.17
C VAL A 13 0.62 -4.65 -7.92
N CYS A 14 0.90 -3.89 -8.97
CA CYS A 14 -0.08 -3.53 -9.97
C CYS A 14 -0.01 -4.54 -11.12
N GLU A 15 -1.05 -5.36 -11.28
CA GLU A 15 -1.09 -6.39 -12.33
C GLU A 15 -1.23 -5.81 -13.75
N ARG A 16 -1.64 -4.53 -13.89
CA ARG A 16 -1.75 -3.88 -15.21
C ARG A 16 -0.41 -3.47 -15.80
N CYS A 17 0.43 -2.82 -15.00
CA CYS A 17 1.69 -2.24 -15.47
C CYS A 17 2.92 -2.97 -14.95
N GLY A 18 2.76 -3.90 -14.00
CA GLY A 18 3.85 -4.65 -13.38
C GLY A 18 4.64 -3.88 -12.33
N ILE A 19 4.17 -2.71 -11.89
CA ILE A 19 4.85 -1.93 -10.83
C ILE A 19 4.73 -2.66 -9.50
N GLU A 20 5.85 -2.73 -8.78
CA GLU A 20 5.94 -3.27 -7.43
C GLU A 20 6.32 -2.15 -6.45
N LEU A 21 5.59 -2.04 -5.35
CA LEU A 21 5.86 -1.12 -4.25
C LEU A 21 6.13 -1.94 -3.00
N LYS A 22 7.26 -1.68 -2.34
CA LYS A 22 7.59 -2.32 -1.07
C LYS A 22 7.28 -1.36 0.08
N VAL A 23 6.57 -1.84 1.08
CA VAL A 23 6.32 -1.10 2.32
C VAL A 23 7.61 -1.08 3.13
N ILE A 24 8.26 0.08 3.21
CA ILE A 24 9.52 0.25 3.95
C ILE A 24 9.29 0.58 5.43
N SER A 25 8.09 1.01 5.78
CA SER A 25 7.70 1.36 7.15
C SER A 25 6.18 1.28 7.26
N GLU A 26 5.67 0.56 8.27
CA GLU A 26 4.24 0.48 8.54
C GLU A 26 3.73 1.68 9.37
N CYS A 27 2.46 2.02 9.21
CA CYS A 27 1.80 3.01 10.06
C CYS A 27 1.46 2.40 11.42
N ILE A 28 2.35 2.54 12.40
CA ILE A 28 2.13 2.06 13.79
C ILE A 28 1.42 3.12 14.65
N ASP A 29 1.57 4.40 14.30
CA ASP A 29 1.09 5.54 15.08
C ASP A 29 -0.08 6.28 14.43
N HIS A 30 -0.93 6.87 15.27
CA HIS A 30 -2.14 7.60 14.86
C HIS A 30 -1.83 8.81 13.97
N ASP A 31 -0.62 9.38 14.07
CA ASP A 31 -0.15 10.46 13.20
C ASP A 31 0.04 10.02 11.73
N CYS A 32 0.40 8.75 11.50
CA CYS A 32 0.60 8.19 10.16
C CYS A 32 -0.75 8.04 9.42
N ALA A 33 -1.82 7.75 10.16
CA ALA A 33 -3.18 7.62 9.62
C ALA A 33 -3.73 8.94 9.02
N THR A 34 -3.21 10.10 9.44
CA THR A 34 -3.66 11.41 8.93
C THR A 34 -3.19 11.66 7.49
N GLY A 35 -2.04 11.09 7.10
CA GLY A 35 -1.52 11.13 5.73
C GLY A 35 -1.93 9.92 4.88
N CYS A 36 -2.22 8.78 5.53
CA CYS A 36 -2.69 7.56 4.88
C CYS A 36 -4.22 7.48 4.81
N ALA A 37 -4.82 8.49 4.18
CA ALA A 37 -6.24 8.53 3.87
C ALA A 37 -6.46 8.23 2.38
N GLY A 38 -6.32 6.97 1.98
CA GLY A 38 -6.56 6.57 0.60
C GLY A 38 -6.32 5.09 0.33
N ASP A 39 -7.02 4.57 -0.67
CA ASP A 39 -6.69 3.29 -1.27
C ASP A 39 -5.40 3.45 -2.09
N MET A 40 -4.48 2.48 -1.96
CA MET A 40 -3.28 2.39 -2.81
C MET A 40 -3.70 1.99 -4.23
N ASP A 41 -4.03 2.98 -5.06
CA ASP A 41 -4.46 2.77 -6.44
C ASP A 41 -3.32 3.02 -7.44
N CYS A 42 -3.17 2.12 -8.41
CA CYS A 42 -2.24 2.26 -9.52
C CYS A 42 -2.98 1.91 -10.83
N CYS A 43 -2.84 2.75 -11.86
CA CYS A 43 -3.53 2.59 -13.15
C CYS A 43 -5.08 2.60 -13.07
N GLY A 44 -5.63 3.25 -12.04
CA GLY A 44 -7.08 3.36 -11.81
C GLY A 44 -7.71 2.11 -11.18
N GLU A 45 -6.89 1.18 -10.68
CA GLU A 45 -7.33 0.01 -9.91
C GLU A 45 -6.55 -0.08 -8.60
N PRO A 46 -7.15 -0.65 -7.54
CA PRO A 46 -6.43 -0.89 -6.30
C PRO A 46 -5.33 -1.92 -6.51
N MET A 47 -4.15 -1.63 -5.96
CA MET A 47 -3.03 -2.56 -5.98
C MET A 47 -3.32 -3.78 -5.11
N LYS A 48 -2.72 -4.92 -5.46
CA LYS A 48 -2.85 -6.17 -4.72
C LYS A 48 -1.61 -6.44 -3.90
N LEU A 49 -1.77 -7.09 -2.74
CA LEU A 49 -0.64 -7.66 -2.01
C LEU A 49 -0.11 -8.85 -2.80
N LYS A 50 1.20 -8.88 -2.99
CA LYS A 50 1.93 -10.00 -3.57
C LYS A 50 2.15 -11.02 -2.45
N GLU A 51 1.58 -12.22 -2.59
CA GLU A 51 1.83 -13.37 -1.70
C GLU A 51 3.28 -13.88 -1.78
#